data_AF-L8H7Q8-F1
#
_entry.id   AF-L8H7Q8-F1
#
_cell.length_a   1.000
_cell.length_b   1.000
_cell.length_c   1.000
_cell.angle_alpha   90.00
_cell.angle_beta   90.00
_cell.angle_gamma   90.00
#
_symmetry.space_group_name_H-M   'P 1'
#
loop_
_entity.id
_entity.type
_entity.pdbx_description
1 polymer ?
#
loop_
_entity_poly.entity_id
_entity_poly.type
_entity_poly.pdbx_seq_one_letter_code
_entity_poly.pdbx_strand_id
1 'polypeptide(L)'
;MGFSRFLALLLDRNSKDIQHQNGNFTAEFEELWEDVDTDVPWATEAFGVAPDVANLWIGDERSVTSLHKDHYENIYYVVAGAKEFTLYPPTDFPFLYERTYRAATYTRGSEDEDFAVVENDPPSSVPWLSVDPDRPDYEAYPLFRHATPLRCVVHAGEALYLPSLWFHHVKQHADAEGRCIAVNFWYDMQYDVKYNYYKFLENLTSLPNAEEAKP
;
A
#
# COMPACT_ATOMS: atom_id res chain seq x y z
N MET A 1 9.94 -16.98 -10.69
CA MET A 1 8.84 -17.86 -11.15
C MET A 1 8.37 -17.34 -12.49
N GLY A 2 8.09 -18.19 -13.50
CA GLY A 2 7.58 -17.70 -14.79
C GLY A 2 6.12 -17.22 -14.70
N PHE A 3 5.73 -16.21 -15.48
CA PHE A 3 4.39 -15.62 -15.45
C PHE A 3 3.27 -16.62 -15.75
N SER A 4 3.48 -17.57 -16.67
CA SER A 4 2.52 -18.65 -16.93
C SER A 4 2.28 -19.54 -15.71
N ARG A 5 3.34 -19.84 -14.93
CA ARG A 5 3.23 -20.58 -13.68
C ARG A 5 2.56 -19.74 -12.58
N PHE A 6 2.76 -18.42 -12.57
CA PHE A 6 2.02 -17.51 -11.68
C PHE A 6 0.52 -17.55 -11.97
N LEU A 7 0.13 -17.36 -13.24
CA LEU A 7 -1.27 -17.39 -13.66
C LEU A 7 -1.92 -18.75 -13.36
N ALA A 8 -1.21 -19.85 -13.60
CA ALA A 8 -1.70 -21.18 -13.23
C ALA A 8 -1.98 -21.30 -11.73
N LEU A 9 -1.09 -20.78 -10.87
CA LEU A 9 -1.29 -20.80 -9.42
C LEU A 9 -2.41 -19.87 -8.95
N LEU A 10 -2.57 -18.71 -9.59
CA LEU A 10 -3.67 -17.79 -9.32
C LEU A 10 -5.02 -18.45 -9.66
N LEU A 11 -5.11 -19.09 -10.83
CA LEU A 11 -6.30 -19.81 -11.29
C LEU A 11 -6.58 -21.08 -10.46
N ASP A 12 -5.53 -21.77 -9.99
CA ASP A 12 -5.63 -22.91 -9.08
C ASP A 12 -5.86 -22.51 -7.62
N ARG A 13 -6.06 -21.21 -7.32
CA ARG A 13 -6.23 -20.64 -5.97
C ARG A 13 -5.11 -21.03 -4.99
N ASN A 14 -3.88 -21.21 -5.47
CA ASN A 14 -2.70 -21.36 -4.63
C ASN A 14 -2.03 -19.99 -4.41
N SER A 15 -2.20 -19.45 -3.21
CA SER A 15 -1.90 -18.07 -2.76
C SER A 15 -0.60 -17.48 -3.30
N LYS A 16 -0.70 -16.68 -4.37
CA LYS A 16 0.41 -15.86 -4.86
C LYS A 16 -0.14 -14.57 -5.45
N ASP A 17 0.55 -13.48 -5.14
CA ASP A 17 0.25 -12.14 -5.65
C ASP A 17 1.48 -11.55 -6.34
N ILE A 18 1.26 -10.67 -7.31
CA ILE A 18 2.25 -9.75 -7.88
C ILE A 18 1.99 -8.37 -7.28
N GLN A 19 2.95 -7.88 -6.49
CA GLN A 19 2.88 -6.63 -5.73
C GLN A 19 4.19 -5.81 -5.80
N HIS A 20 4.99 -6.00 -6.85
CA HIS A 20 6.29 -5.36 -6.93
C HIS A 20 6.16 -3.88 -7.35
N GLN A 21 6.14 -2.98 -6.37
CA GLN A 21 5.94 -1.53 -6.52
C GLN A 21 7.21 -0.77 -6.98
N ASN A 22 7.85 -1.22 -8.06
CA ASN A 22 9.09 -0.62 -8.58
C ASN A 22 9.06 -0.47 -10.11
N GLY A 23 7.88 -0.21 -10.68
CA GLY A 23 7.75 -0.04 -12.13
C GLY A 23 7.66 -1.38 -12.85
N ASN A 24 7.17 -2.40 -12.16
CA ASN A 24 7.08 -3.75 -12.71
C ASN A 24 6.30 -3.78 -14.03
N PHE A 25 5.28 -2.92 -14.21
CA PHE A 25 4.51 -2.85 -15.45
C PHE A 25 5.39 -2.46 -16.65
N THR A 26 6.16 -1.38 -16.52
CA THR A 26 7.07 -0.89 -17.56
C THR A 26 8.38 -1.65 -17.66
N ALA A 27 8.72 -2.50 -16.68
CA ALA A 27 9.97 -3.25 -16.68
C ALA A 27 9.80 -4.72 -17.11
N GLU A 28 8.64 -5.32 -16.83
CA GLU A 28 8.45 -6.78 -16.90
C GLU A 28 7.28 -7.22 -17.79
N PHE A 29 6.41 -6.30 -18.24
CA PHE A 29 5.16 -6.62 -18.94
C PHE A 29 4.96 -5.79 -20.22
N GLU A 30 5.97 -5.77 -21.09
CA GLU A 30 5.93 -5.03 -22.36
C GLU A 30 4.79 -5.46 -23.29
N GLU A 31 4.37 -6.73 -23.19
CA GLU A 31 3.29 -7.29 -23.99
C GLU A 31 1.92 -6.69 -23.66
N LEU A 32 1.78 -6.00 -22.53
CA LEU A 32 0.54 -5.38 -22.07
C LEU A 32 0.46 -3.87 -22.38
N TRP A 33 1.50 -3.27 -22.95
CA TRP A 33 1.54 -1.81 -23.17
C TRP A 33 0.60 -1.32 -24.27
N GLU A 34 0.13 -2.20 -25.16
CA GLU A 34 -0.91 -1.85 -26.13
C GLU A 34 -2.31 -1.81 -25.49
N ASP A 35 -2.48 -2.48 -24.33
CA ASP A 35 -3.77 -2.61 -23.64
C ASP A 35 -3.93 -1.61 -22.48
N VAL A 36 -2.83 -1.10 -21.94
CA VAL A 36 -2.83 -0.15 -20.82
C VAL A 36 -1.83 0.97 -21.10
N ASP A 37 -2.31 2.21 -21.00
CA ASP A 37 -1.47 3.39 -21.14
C ASP A 37 -0.34 3.39 -20.10
N THR A 38 0.85 3.87 -20.47
CA THR A 38 1.99 4.06 -19.55
C THR A 38 1.95 5.42 -18.83
N ASP A 39 0.95 6.25 -19.14
CA ASP A 39 0.72 7.57 -18.60
C ASP A 39 -0.78 7.84 -18.45
N VAL A 40 -1.14 8.80 -17.59
CA VAL A 40 -2.50 9.31 -17.43
C VAL A 40 -2.50 10.79 -17.84
N PRO A 41 -2.78 11.14 -19.12
CA PRO A 41 -2.49 12.48 -19.65
C PRO A 41 -3.12 13.64 -18.87
N TRP A 42 -4.36 13.47 -18.39
CA TRP A 42 -5.03 14.50 -17.60
C TRP A 42 -4.38 14.69 -16.22
N ALA A 43 -3.85 13.62 -15.62
CA ALA A 43 -3.17 13.68 -14.34
C ALA A 43 -1.77 14.29 -14.52
N THR A 44 -1.07 13.93 -15.59
CA THR A 44 0.21 14.53 -15.97
C THR A 44 0.09 16.03 -16.23
N GLU A 45 -0.98 16.47 -16.92
CA GLU A 45 -1.29 17.88 -17.08
C GLU A 45 -1.55 18.56 -15.72
N ALA A 46 -2.35 17.93 -14.85
CA ALA A 46 -2.72 18.49 -13.55
C ALA A 46 -1.55 18.57 -12.55
N PHE A 47 -0.70 17.54 -12.50
CA PHE A 47 0.46 17.48 -11.60
C PHE A 47 1.69 18.19 -12.17
N GLY A 48 1.73 18.40 -13.48
CA GLY A 48 2.83 19.07 -14.19
C GLY A 48 4.09 18.21 -14.32
N VAL A 49 3.98 16.91 -14.02
CA VAL A 49 5.05 15.91 -14.08
C VAL A 49 4.48 14.61 -14.64
N ALA A 50 5.31 13.84 -15.35
CA ALA A 50 4.98 12.48 -15.76
C ALA A 50 5.03 11.53 -14.54
N PRO A 51 4.39 10.34 -14.59
CA PRO A 51 4.51 9.38 -13.51
C PRO A 51 5.95 8.89 -13.40
N ASP A 52 6.45 8.77 -12.18
CA ASP A 52 7.74 8.13 -11.90
C ASP A 52 7.67 6.63 -12.20
N VAL A 53 6.51 6.03 -11.87
CA VAL A 53 6.33 4.59 -11.84
C VAL A 53 4.90 4.21 -12.23
N ALA A 54 4.75 3.20 -13.07
CA ALA A 54 3.50 2.46 -13.28
C ALA A 54 3.64 1.04 -12.73
N ASN A 55 2.70 0.61 -11.88
CA ASN A 55 2.73 -0.74 -11.31
C ASN A 55 1.51 -1.56 -11.71
N LEU A 56 1.74 -2.85 -11.97
CA LEU A 56 0.72 -3.86 -12.20
C LEU A 56 0.51 -4.69 -10.95
N TRP A 57 -0.76 -4.83 -10.57
CA TRP A 57 -1.23 -5.60 -9.43
C TRP A 57 -2.07 -6.77 -9.93
N ILE A 58 -1.69 -7.99 -9.56
CA ILE A 58 -2.50 -9.17 -9.78
C ILE A 58 -2.50 -10.00 -8.50
N GLY A 59 -3.67 -10.34 -7.99
CA GLY A 59 -3.75 -11.14 -6.77
C GLY A 59 -5.14 -11.66 -6.46
N ASP A 60 -5.27 -12.31 -5.30
CA ASP A 60 -6.52 -12.87 -4.81
C ASP A 60 -6.98 -12.30 -3.46
N GLU A 61 -8.18 -12.69 -3.03
CA GLU A 61 -8.86 -12.19 -1.82
C GLU A 61 -8.09 -12.40 -0.50
N ARG A 62 -7.05 -13.23 -0.48
CA ARG A 62 -6.21 -13.46 0.70
C ARG A 62 -5.11 -12.41 0.86
N SER A 63 -4.80 -11.65 -0.19
CA SER A 63 -3.82 -10.58 -0.09
C SER A 63 -4.43 -9.33 0.51
N VAL A 64 -3.76 -8.84 1.55
CA VAL A 64 -4.14 -7.62 2.22
C VAL A 64 -2.90 -6.75 2.38
N THR A 65 -2.96 -5.53 1.86
CA THR A 65 -1.92 -4.53 2.08
C THR A 65 -2.22 -3.83 3.40
N SER A 66 -1.34 -4.00 4.38
CA SER A 66 -1.47 -3.39 5.71
C SER A 66 -1.51 -1.86 5.64
N LEU A 67 -2.02 -1.21 6.69
CA LEU A 67 -2.14 0.25 6.73
C LEU A 67 -0.76 0.91 6.60
N HIS A 68 -0.60 1.78 5.60
CA HIS A 68 0.62 2.54 5.32
C HIS A 68 0.29 3.81 4.55
N LYS A 69 1.29 4.63 4.22
CA LYS A 69 1.15 5.81 3.36
C LYS A 69 2.33 5.90 2.38
N ASP A 70 2.10 6.57 1.26
CA ASP A 70 3.11 6.84 0.24
C ASP A 70 3.37 8.34 0.09
N HIS A 71 4.56 8.69 -0.44
CA HIS A 71 4.92 10.05 -0.83
C HIS A 71 4.59 10.33 -2.30
N TYR A 72 3.51 9.72 -2.80
CA TYR A 72 3.11 9.77 -4.20
C TYR A 72 1.65 10.20 -4.32
N GLU A 73 1.35 11.02 -5.33
CA GLU A 73 0.00 11.15 -5.85
C GLU A 73 -0.30 9.89 -6.66
N ASN A 74 -1.30 9.10 -6.24
CA ASN A 74 -1.54 7.78 -6.77
C ASN A 74 -2.87 7.74 -7.54
N ILE A 75 -2.80 7.48 -8.84
CA ILE A 75 -3.99 7.19 -9.66
C ILE A 75 -4.12 5.68 -9.79
N TYR A 76 -5.14 5.10 -9.14
CA TYR A 76 -5.32 3.66 -9.02
C TYR A 76 -6.52 3.18 -9.85
N TYR A 77 -6.27 2.48 -10.95
CA TYR A 77 -7.28 1.92 -11.84
C TYR A 77 -7.51 0.44 -11.57
N VAL A 78 -8.77 0.04 -11.45
CA VAL A 78 -9.13 -1.38 -11.36
C VAL A 78 -9.56 -1.88 -12.73
N VAL A 79 -8.88 -2.91 -13.22
CA VAL A 79 -9.12 -3.53 -14.53
C VAL A 79 -10.08 -4.72 -14.40
N ALA A 80 -9.91 -5.54 -13.36
CA ALA A 80 -10.75 -6.70 -13.08
C ALA A 80 -10.96 -6.88 -11.57
N GLY A 81 -12.14 -7.37 -11.18
CA GLY A 81 -12.52 -7.50 -9.77
C GLY A 81 -12.84 -6.15 -9.11
N ALA A 82 -12.50 -6.03 -7.83
CA ALA A 82 -12.64 -4.78 -7.08
C ALA A 82 -11.56 -4.63 -6.00
N LYS A 83 -11.28 -3.39 -5.60
CA LYS A 83 -10.37 -3.04 -4.50
C LYS A 83 -11.14 -2.30 -3.43
N GLU A 84 -11.03 -2.75 -2.18
CA GLU A 84 -11.64 -2.10 -1.02
C GLU A 84 -10.56 -1.36 -0.24
N PHE A 85 -10.70 -0.05 -0.16
CA PHE A 85 -9.78 0.84 0.56
C PHE A 85 -10.42 1.29 1.88
N THR A 86 -9.68 1.13 2.97
CA THR A 86 -9.91 1.87 4.21
C THR A 86 -8.86 2.95 4.33
N LEU A 87 -9.30 4.20 4.31
CA LEU A 87 -8.48 5.41 4.18
C LEU A 87 -8.55 6.24 5.46
N TYR A 88 -7.43 6.84 5.85
CA TYR A 88 -7.37 7.86 6.90
C TYR A 88 -6.58 9.07 6.40
N PRO A 89 -7.05 10.29 6.69
CA PRO A 89 -6.35 11.50 6.27
C PRO A 89 -5.00 11.62 7.00
N PRO A 90 -4.03 12.37 6.43
CA PRO A 90 -2.72 12.59 7.08
C PRO A 90 -2.83 13.18 8.50
N THR A 91 -3.93 13.90 8.78
CA THR A 91 -4.21 14.50 10.09
C THR A 91 -4.53 13.48 11.19
N ASP A 92 -4.88 12.24 10.83
CA ASP A 92 -5.18 11.18 11.79
C ASP A 92 -3.91 10.50 12.34
N PHE A 93 -2.71 10.84 11.83
CA PHE A 93 -1.44 10.26 12.27
C PHE A 93 -1.27 10.09 13.79
N PRO A 94 -1.64 11.07 14.66
CA PRO A 94 -1.54 10.92 16.12
C PRO A 94 -2.29 9.72 16.70
N PHE A 95 -3.24 9.15 15.96
CA PHE A 95 -4.12 8.06 16.39
C PHE A 95 -3.74 6.71 15.78
N LEU A 96 -2.76 6.64 14.86
CA LEU A 96 -2.46 5.45 14.07
C LEU A 96 -1.30 4.58 14.61
N TYR A 97 -0.64 5.01 15.69
CA TYR A 97 0.41 4.24 16.39
C TYR A 97 1.54 3.73 15.49
N GLU A 98 2.24 4.65 14.83
CA GLU A 98 3.52 4.33 14.20
C GLU A 98 4.58 3.97 15.24
N ARG A 99 5.32 2.89 14.99
CA ARG A 99 6.42 2.44 15.83
C ARG A 99 7.57 1.95 14.97
N THR A 100 8.76 1.97 15.54
CA THR A 100 9.96 1.43 14.89
C THR A 100 10.08 -0.06 15.15
N TYR A 101 10.17 -0.86 14.09
CA TYR A 101 10.32 -2.32 14.12
C TYR A 101 11.64 -2.73 13.46
N ARG A 102 12.19 -3.88 13.87
CA ARG A 102 13.31 -4.50 13.15
C ARG A 102 12.81 -5.03 11.81
N ALA A 103 13.55 -4.72 10.75
CA ALA A 103 13.22 -5.20 9.42
C ALA A 103 13.63 -6.68 9.26
N ALA A 104 12.71 -7.48 8.72
CA ALA A 104 12.91 -8.89 8.46
C ALA A 104 12.17 -9.30 7.18
N THR A 105 12.61 -10.40 6.57
CA THR A 105 12.04 -10.93 5.34
C THR A 105 11.59 -12.37 5.56
N TYR A 106 10.42 -12.73 5.01
CA TYR A 106 10.00 -14.13 4.96
C TYR A 106 10.88 -14.90 3.97
N THR A 107 11.43 -16.02 4.42
CA THR A 107 12.09 -17.00 3.54
C THR A 107 11.26 -18.28 3.53
N ARG A 108 11.15 -18.87 2.34
CA ARG A 108 10.54 -20.19 2.16
C ARG A 108 11.64 -21.16 1.76
N GLY A 109 11.69 -22.30 2.43
CA GLY A 109 12.55 -23.43 2.07
C GLY A 109 12.02 -24.17 0.84
N SER A 110 12.05 -25.50 0.85
CA SER A 110 11.42 -26.31 -0.21
C SER A 110 9.88 -26.11 -0.27
N GLU A 111 9.21 -26.61 -1.31
CA GLU A 111 7.77 -26.34 -1.54
C GLU A 111 6.85 -26.77 -0.37
N ASP A 112 7.29 -27.67 0.52
CA ASP A 112 6.53 -28.19 1.66
C ASP A 112 6.96 -27.63 3.03
N GLU A 113 7.89 -26.67 3.07
CA GLU A 113 8.38 -26.08 4.33
C GLU A 113 7.60 -24.83 4.76
N ASP A 114 7.42 -24.69 6.08
CA ASP A 114 6.86 -23.49 6.70
C ASP A 114 7.71 -22.24 6.42
N PHE A 115 7.07 -21.08 6.40
CA PHE A 115 7.77 -19.80 6.28
C PHE A 115 8.62 -19.52 7.53
N ALA A 116 9.86 -19.10 7.32
CA ALA A 116 10.73 -18.60 8.37
C ALA A 116 10.88 -17.07 8.26
N VAL A 117 11.01 -16.40 9.40
CA VAL A 117 11.31 -14.96 9.46
C VAL A 117 12.82 -14.79 9.67
N VAL A 118 13.47 -14.09 8.76
CA VAL A 118 14.92 -13.83 8.81
C VAL A 118 15.13 -12.32 8.95
N GLU A 119 15.76 -11.89 10.04
CA GLU A 119 16.16 -10.48 10.21
C GLU A 119 17.14 -10.07 9.11
N ASN A 120 17.05 -8.81 8.66
CA ASN A 120 17.97 -8.30 7.65
C ASN A 120 19.42 -8.30 8.16
N ASP A 121 20.36 -8.58 7.27
CA ASP A 121 21.80 -8.45 7.51
C ASP A 121 22.42 -7.49 6.46
N PRO A 122 22.89 -6.30 6.86
CA PRO A 122 22.98 -5.80 8.23
C PRO A 122 21.61 -5.47 8.87
N PRO A 123 21.48 -5.55 10.21
CA PRO A 123 20.26 -5.19 10.92
C PRO A 123 19.79 -3.78 10.58
N SER A 124 18.51 -3.65 10.26
CA SER A 124 17.85 -2.38 9.93
C SER A 124 16.53 -2.26 10.67
N SER A 125 15.98 -1.04 10.73
CA SER A 125 14.69 -0.78 11.35
C SER A 125 13.84 0.11 10.47
N VAL A 126 12.52 -0.10 10.52
CA VAL A 126 11.54 0.62 9.72
C VAL A 126 10.42 1.13 10.61
N PRO A 127 9.93 2.37 10.42
CA PRO A 127 8.68 2.80 11.01
C PRO A 127 7.52 2.05 10.34
N TRP A 128 6.57 1.53 11.12
CA TRP A 128 5.36 0.89 10.60
C TRP A 128 4.18 1.11 11.55
N LEU A 129 2.96 1.08 10.99
CA LEU A 129 1.74 1.25 11.78
C LEU A 129 1.37 -0.06 12.48
N SER A 130 1.08 0.06 13.78
CA SER A 130 0.79 -1.11 14.62
C SER A 130 -0.67 -1.58 14.54
N VAL A 131 -1.55 -0.70 14.04
CA VAL A 131 -3.00 -0.92 14.05
C VAL A 131 -3.46 -1.76 12.86
N ASP A 132 -4.38 -2.69 13.12
CA ASP A 132 -5.16 -3.40 12.10
C ASP A 132 -6.57 -2.77 12.03
N PRO A 133 -6.91 -2.05 10.94
CA PRO A 133 -8.23 -1.45 10.77
C PRO A 133 -9.40 -2.44 10.76
N ASP A 134 -9.18 -3.69 10.37
CA ASP A 134 -10.22 -4.72 10.33
C ASP A 134 -10.42 -5.38 11.70
N ARG A 135 -9.38 -5.39 12.54
CA ARG A 135 -9.39 -5.99 13.87
C ARG A 135 -8.71 -5.11 14.91
N PRO A 136 -9.25 -3.91 15.19
CA PRO A 136 -8.58 -2.95 16.06
C PRO A 136 -8.49 -3.43 17.51
N ASP A 137 -7.27 -3.52 18.03
CA ASP A 137 -7.00 -3.71 19.45
C ASP A 137 -7.02 -2.35 20.17
N TYR A 138 -8.18 -1.98 20.69
CA TYR A 138 -8.34 -0.73 21.41
C TYR A 138 -7.83 -0.77 22.86
N GLU A 139 -7.43 -1.93 23.37
CA GLU A 139 -6.75 -2.01 24.66
C GLU A 139 -5.28 -1.61 24.49
N ALA A 140 -4.62 -2.11 23.44
CA ALA A 140 -3.26 -1.73 23.07
C ALA A 140 -3.17 -0.34 22.42
N TYR A 141 -4.18 0.03 21.62
CA TYR A 141 -4.19 1.24 20.78
C TYR A 141 -5.45 2.11 21.02
N PRO A 142 -5.69 2.59 22.25
CA PRO A 142 -6.95 3.27 22.61
C PRO A 142 -7.24 4.55 21.81
N LEU A 143 -6.22 5.30 21.41
CA LEU A 143 -6.39 6.54 20.64
C LEU A 143 -6.92 6.28 19.22
N PHE A 144 -6.79 5.06 18.70
CA PHE A 144 -7.28 4.71 17.36
C PHE A 144 -8.80 4.87 17.24
N ARG A 145 -9.53 4.89 18.36
CA ARG A 145 -10.97 5.24 18.41
C ARG A 145 -11.28 6.64 17.88
N HIS A 146 -10.29 7.52 17.84
CA HIS A 146 -10.43 8.90 17.37
C HIS A 146 -10.11 9.06 15.88
N ALA A 147 -9.51 8.05 15.25
CA ALA A 147 -9.31 8.03 13.81
C ALA A 147 -10.66 7.88 13.09
N THR A 148 -10.85 8.59 11.98
CA THR A 148 -12.10 8.61 11.22
C THR A 148 -11.89 7.97 9.84
N PRO A 149 -12.22 6.68 9.68
CA PRO A 149 -11.99 5.99 8.42
C PRO A 149 -12.96 6.47 7.33
N LEU A 150 -12.43 6.67 6.13
CA LEU A 150 -13.21 6.69 4.90
C LEU A 150 -13.08 5.33 4.23
N ARG A 151 -14.19 4.77 3.76
CA ARG A 151 -14.19 3.47 3.06
C ARG A 151 -14.76 3.62 1.68
N CYS A 152 -14.07 3.09 0.69
CA CYS A 152 -14.57 3.02 -0.68
C CYS A 152 -14.21 1.67 -1.32
N VAL A 153 -15.04 1.25 -2.26
CA VAL A 153 -14.77 0.11 -3.13
C VAL A 153 -14.64 0.67 -4.55
N VAL A 154 -13.55 0.31 -5.21
CA VAL A 154 -13.23 0.68 -6.59
C VAL A 154 -13.43 -0.57 -7.44
N HIS A 155 -14.37 -0.52 -8.35
CA HIS A 155 -14.75 -1.64 -9.22
C HIS A 155 -14.03 -1.56 -10.56
N ALA A 156 -14.04 -2.67 -11.30
CA ALA A 156 -13.53 -2.72 -12.67
C ALA A 156 -14.07 -1.56 -13.54
N GLY A 157 -13.16 -0.85 -14.19
CA GLY A 157 -13.46 0.34 -15.01
C GLY A 157 -13.46 1.67 -14.22
N GLU A 158 -13.32 1.63 -12.90
CA GLU A 158 -13.23 2.81 -12.05
C GLU A 158 -11.78 3.17 -11.70
N ALA A 159 -11.60 4.43 -11.31
CA ALA A 159 -10.34 4.98 -10.86
C ALA A 159 -10.50 5.63 -9.49
N LEU A 160 -9.50 5.44 -8.62
CA LEU A 160 -9.36 6.18 -7.38
C LEU A 160 -8.14 7.09 -7.48
N TYR A 161 -8.35 8.38 -7.27
CA TYR A 161 -7.25 9.26 -6.87
C TYR A 161 -7.04 9.10 -5.36
N LEU A 162 -5.89 8.52 -4.99
CA LEU A 162 -5.41 8.39 -3.63
C LEU A 162 -4.33 9.46 -3.39
N PRO A 163 -4.64 10.54 -2.65
CA PRO A 163 -3.71 11.65 -2.49
C PRO A 163 -2.48 11.27 -1.68
N SER A 164 -1.38 11.98 -1.92
CA SER A 164 -0.14 11.80 -1.16
C SER A 164 -0.36 11.88 0.35
N LEU A 165 0.41 11.08 1.10
CA LEU A 165 0.39 10.94 2.55
C LEU A 165 -0.89 10.35 3.17
N TRP A 166 -1.92 10.01 2.38
CA TRP A 166 -3.10 9.34 2.92
C TRP A 166 -2.77 7.92 3.35
N PHE A 167 -3.18 7.60 4.57
CA PHE A 167 -3.02 6.26 5.10
C PHE A 167 -4.08 5.35 4.48
N HIS A 168 -3.68 4.19 3.99
CA HIS A 168 -4.57 3.30 3.29
C HIS A 168 -4.26 1.83 3.59
N HIS A 169 -5.33 1.07 3.81
CA HIS A 169 -5.34 -0.38 3.97
C HIS A 169 -6.19 -0.94 2.84
N VAL A 170 -5.66 -1.92 2.12
CA VAL A 170 -6.24 -2.37 0.84
C VAL A 170 -6.53 -3.86 0.88
N LYS A 171 -7.80 -4.18 0.64
CA LYS A 171 -8.27 -5.54 0.35
C LYS A 171 -8.68 -5.62 -1.11
N GLN A 172 -8.79 -6.83 -1.62
CA GLN A 172 -9.16 -7.06 -3.01
C GLN A 172 -10.19 -8.18 -3.14
N HIS A 173 -11.07 -8.04 -4.11
CA HIS A 173 -12.16 -8.97 -4.40
C HIS A 173 -12.00 -9.44 -5.84
N ALA A 174 -11.88 -10.75 -6.02
CA ALA A 174 -11.75 -11.33 -7.34
C ALA A 174 -13.09 -11.28 -8.12
N ASP A 175 -13.01 -11.20 -9.45
CA ASP A 175 -14.16 -11.37 -10.34
C ASP A 175 -14.65 -12.83 -10.40
N ALA A 176 -15.65 -13.09 -11.25
CA ALA A 176 -16.22 -14.43 -11.42
C ALA A 176 -15.21 -15.46 -11.92
N GLU A 177 -14.14 -15.03 -12.60
CA GLU A 177 -13.04 -15.85 -13.07
C GLU A 177 -11.89 -15.98 -12.06
N GLY A 178 -12.03 -15.41 -10.85
CA GLY A 178 -11.01 -15.50 -9.80
C GLY A 178 -9.87 -14.49 -9.94
N ARG A 179 -10.07 -13.39 -10.68
CA ARG A 179 -9.03 -12.38 -10.97
C ARG A 179 -9.32 -11.08 -10.22
N CYS A 180 -8.30 -10.52 -9.58
CA CYS A 180 -8.26 -9.10 -9.27
C CYS A 180 -7.03 -8.48 -9.93
N ILE A 181 -7.25 -7.50 -10.81
CA ILE A 181 -6.21 -6.85 -11.60
C ILE A 181 -6.37 -5.34 -11.46
N ALA A 182 -5.28 -4.65 -11.15
CA ALA A 182 -5.25 -3.20 -11.10
C ALA A 182 -3.93 -2.67 -11.65
N VAL A 183 -3.95 -1.43 -12.14
CA VAL A 183 -2.76 -0.68 -12.54
C VAL A 183 -2.80 0.64 -11.81
N ASN A 184 -1.65 1.06 -11.27
CA ASN A 184 -1.56 2.34 -10.61
C ASN A 184 -0.37 3.16 -11.13
N PHE A 185 -0.54 4.47 -11.13
CA PHE A 185 0.45 5.43 -11.58
C PHE A 185 0.85 6.32 -10.41
N TRP A 186 2.15 6.37 -10.14
CA TRP A 186 2.73 7.16 -9.06
C TRP A 186 3.44 8.39 -9.61
N TYR A 187 3.00 9.55 -9.15
CA TYR A 187 3.59 10.85 -9.42
C TYR A 187 4.21 11.37 -8.12
N ASP A 188 5.51 11.70 -8.11
CA ASP A 188 6.16 12.18 -6.88
C ASP A 188 5.40 13.38 -6.33
N MET A 189 5.17 13.38 -5.01
CA MET A 189 4.39 14.44 -4.40
C MET A 189 5.14 15.78 -4.47
N GLN A 190 4.39 16.87 -4.48
CA GLN A 190 5.00 18.18 -4.25
C GLN A 190 5.34 18.34 -2.77
N TYR A 191 6.62 18.49 -2.45
CA TYR A 191 7.12 18.75 -1.08
C TYR A 191 6.88 20.22 -0.67
N ASP A 192 5.61 20.57 -0.56
CA ASP A 192 5.12 21.92 -0.27
C ASP A 192 4.84 22.13 1.23
N VAL A 193 4.03 23.16 1.53
CA VAL A 193 3.63 23.48 2.91
C VAL A 193 2.87 22.35 3.60
N LYS A 194 2.11 21.50 2.87
CA LYS A 194 1.37 20.37 3.44
C LYS A 194 2.34 19.34 4.00
N TYR A 195 3.43 19.05 3.28
CA TYR A 195 4.47 18.15 3.76
C TYR A 195 5.14 18.69 5.03
N ASN A 196 5.46 19.99 5.05
CA ASN A 196 6.04 20.62 6.25
C ASN A 196 5.11 20.51 7.46
N TYR A 197 3.80 20.74 7.28
CA TYR A 197 2.82 20.58 8.37
C TYR A 197 2.66 19.12 8.80
N TYR A 198 2.70 18.17 7.85
CA TYR A 198 2.69 16.75 8.18
C TYR A 198 3.90 16.36 9.04
N LYS A 199 5.12 16.77 8.64
CA LYS A 199 6.33 16.50 9.42
C LYS A 199 6.32 17.20 10.77
N PHE A 200 5.74 18.39 10.87
CA PHE A 200 5.53 19.06 12.15
C PHE A 200 4.60 18.25 13.07
N LEU A 201 3.47 17.76 12.54
CA LEU A 201 2.53 16.91 13.28
C LEU A 201 3.21 15.61 13.75
N GLU A 202 3.94 14.94 12.85
CA GLU A 202 4.68 13.71 13.13
C GLU A 202 5.70 13.92 14.26
N ASN A 203 6.52 14.96 14.14
CA ASN A 203 7.50 15.31 15.17
C ASN A 203 6.85 15.61 16.52
N LEU A 204 5.73 16.34 16.55
CA LEU A 204 5.00 16.62 17.78
C LEU A 204 4.52 15.36 18.49
N THR A 205 4.03 14.37 17.74
CA THR A 205 3.55 13.10 18.30
C THR A 205 4.67 12.19 18.81
N SER A 206 5.90 12.40 18.31
CA SER A 206 7.09 11.67 18.75
C SER A 206 7.73 12.23 20.01
N LEU A 207 7.31 13.42 20.46
CA LEU A 207 7.82 14.02 21.69
C LEU A 207 7.38 13.19 22.90
N PRO A 208 8.28 12.90 23.86
CA PRO A 208 7.89 12.25 25.09
C PRO A 208 6.87 13.13 25.81
N ASN A 209 5.82 12.51 26.36
CA ASN A 209 4.88 13.22 27.22
C ASN A 209 5.66 13.87 28.37
N ALA A 210 5.34 15.12 28.72
CA ALA A 210 6.04 15.87 29.77
C ALA A 210 6.06 15.15 31.14
N GLU A 211 5.24 14.13 31.34
CA GLU A 211 5.22 13.28 32.55
C GLU A 211 6.31 12.20 32.57
N GLU A 212 6.84 11.77 31.42
CA GLU A 212 7.94 10.79 31.32
C GLU A 212 9.32 11.46 31.41
N ALA A 213 9.38 12.80 31.34
CA ALA A 213 10.59 13.60 31.42
C ALA A 213 10.92 14.07 32.86
N LYS A 214 10.62 13.26 33.89
CA LYS A 214 11.18 13.47 35.23
C LYS A 214 12.50 12.71 35.37
N PRO A 215 13.56 13.37 35.88
CA PRO A 215 14.91 12.82 35.94
C PRO A 215 15.04 11.61 36.86
#